data_AF-A0A7X6XB98-F1
#
_entry.id   AF-A0A7X6XB98-F1
#
_cell.length_a   1.000
_cell.length_b   1.000
_cell.length_c   1.000
_cell.angle_alpha   90.00
_cell.angle_beta   90.00
_cell.angle_gamma   90.00
#
_symmetry.space_group_name_H-M   'P 1'
#
loop_
_entity.id
_entity.type
_entity.pdbx_description
1 polymer ?
#
loop_
_entity_poly.entity_id
_entity_poly.type
_entity_poly.pdbx_seq_one_letter_code
_entity_poly.pdbx_strand_id
1 'polypeptide(L)'
;MDDYLPGFKIMFKYTFILLIVICVPLIWYYSRDIPGNKFIIKINDTNMLSRIDVEHRDIFFVQHDGSFRTDETNIFENKLELNNKIELSILEYEVYNQYGNRKNYQGSCNNCTYESVNIGTKTMMVQRLGKIIYEGEYESNLSNIITEKGRYYFHIYTKTKKGFLPTSYIKSDIHFTVLIGDIDE
;
A
#
# COMPACT_ATOMS: atom_id res chain seq x y z
N MET A 1 21.40 14.87 58.25
CA MET A 1 21.48 13.70 57.36
C MET A 1 21.16 14.21 55.96
N ASP A 2 21.94 15.18 55.47
CA ASP A 2 21.50 16.12 54.43
C ASP A 2 22.54 16.39 53.33
N ASP A 3 23.76 15.87 53.45
CA ASP A 3 24.86 16.18 52.51
C ASP A 3 24.91 15.27 51.26
N TYR A 4 24.10 14.21 51.23
CA TYR A 4 23.93 13.38 50.02
C TYR A 4 22.90 13.96 49.03
N LEU A 5 22.16 15.01 49.42
CA LEU A 5 21.05 15.56 48.64
C LEU A 5 21.44 16.27 47.33
N PRO A 6 22.50 17.10 47.24
CA PRO A 6 22.72 17.91 46.04
C PRO A 6 23.23 17.09 44.85
N GLY A 7 24.22 16.22 45.06
CA GLY A 7 24.78 15.36 44.01
C GLY A 7 23.76 14.36 43.47
N PHE A 8 22.95 13.78 44.36
CA PHE A 8 21.85 12.89 43.97
C PHE A 8 20.78 13.62 43.15
N LYS A 9 20.39 14.84 43.53
CA LYS A 9 19.42 15.66 42.76
C LYS A 9 19.94 15.98 41.36
N ILE A 10 21.23 16.29 41.22
CA ILE A 10 21.86 16.59 39.93
C ILE A 10 21.89 15.32 39.05
N MET A 11 22.38 14.19 39.58
CA MET A 11 22.37 12.92 38.86
C MET A 11 20.95 12.51 38.44
N PHE A 12 19.99 12.58 39.36
CA PHE A 12 18.60 12.24 39.08
C PHE A 12 18.01 13.11 37.95
N LYS A 13 18.27 14.43 37.96
CA LYS A 13 17.83 15.35 36.92
C LYS A 13 18.35 14.94 35.54
N TYR A 14 19.64 14.65 35.42
CA TYR A 14 20.24 14.28 34.13
C TYR A 14 19.79 12.89 33.66
N THR A 15 19.70 11.91 34.55
CA THR A 15 19.17 10.58 34.22
C THR A 15 17.70 10.66 33.78
N PHE A 16 16.89 11.48 34.44
CA PHE A 16 15.49 11.69 34.07
C PHE A 16 15.35 12.38 32.70
N ILE A 17 16.18 13.39 32.41
CA ILE A 17 16.22 14.03 31.09
C ILE A 17 16.61 13.01 30.00
N LEU A 18 17.65 12.21 30.24
CA LEU A 18 18.07 11.17 29.31
C LEU A 18 16.93 10.17 29.04
N LEU A 19 16.21 9.78 30.09
CA LEU A 19 15.09 8.87 29.98
C LEU A 19 13.94 9.48 29.17
N ILE A 20 13.61 10.77 29.35
CA ILE A 20 12.66 11.48 28.49
C ILE A 20 13.13 11.51 27.04
N VAL A 21 14.40 11.83 26.80
CA VAL A 21 14.99 11.91 25.45
C VAL A 21 14.92 10.55 24.73
N ILE A 22 15.01 9.43 25.46
CA ILE A 22 14.89 8.08 24.89
C ILE A 22 13.42 7.64 24.76
N CYS A 23 12.60 7.88 25.79
CA CYS A 23 11.22 7.42 25.84
C CYS A 23 10.29 8.20 24.90
N VAL A 24 10.48 9.50 24.71
CA VAL A 24 9.60 10.30 23.84
C VAL A 24 9.66 9.82 22.38
N PRO A 25 10.84 9.61 21.76
CA PRO A 25 10.93 9.02 20.42
C PRO A 25 10.36 7.61 20.35
N LEU A 26 10.57 6.77 21.37
CA LEU A 26 10.00 5.42 21.41
C LEU A 26 8.48 5.45 21.48
N ILE A 27 7.89 6.28 22.34
CA ILE A 27 6.44 6.45 22.44
C ILE A 27 5.89 6.97 21.11
N TRP A 28 6.53 7.96 20.50
CA TRP A 28 6.14 8.48 19.17
C TRP A 28 6.26 7.44 18.06
N TYR A 29 7.22 6.52 18.15
CA TYR A 29 7.37 5.42 17.20
C TYR A 29 6.23 4.40 17.37
N TYR A 30 5.93 3.99 18.61
CA TYR A 30 4.89 2.99 18.90
C TYR A 30 3.46 3.54 18.81
N SER A 31 3.25 4.85 18.92
CA SER A 31 1.92 5.46 18.81
C SER A 31 1.53 5.83 17.37
N ARG A 32 2.41 5.58 16.40
CA ARG A 32 2.10 5.80 14.99
C ARG A 32 1.28 4.65 14.43
N ASP A 33 -0.03 4.80 14.47
CA ASP A 33 -0.88 4.12 13.49
C ASP A 33 -0.58 4.73 12.12
N ILE A 34 0.02 3.93 11.23
CA ILE A 34 0.11 4.32 9.84
C ILE A 34 -1.19 3.93 9.15
N PRO A 35 -1.93 4.90 8.60
CA PRO A 35 -3.15 4.60 7.90
C PRO A 35 -2.83 4.01 6.52
N GLY A 36 -3.09 2.71 6.36
CA GLY A 36 -3.13 2.04 5.07
C GLY A 36 -4.26 2.58 4.19
N ASN A 37 -3.98 2.69 2.90
CA ASN A 37 -4.90 3.20 1.89
C ASN A 37 -5.75 2.06 1.31
N LYS A 38 -6.96 2.39 0.86
CA LYS A 38 -7.78 1.47 0.08
C LYS A 38 -7.34 1.53 -1.37
N PHE A 39 -7.09 0.37 -1.96
CA PHE A 39 -6.80 0.23 -3.38
C PHE A 39 -7.94 -0.48 -4.09
N ILE A 40 -8.28 -0.02 -5.28
CA ILE A 40 -9.24 -0.64 -6.18
C ILE A 40 -8.55 -0.87 -7.52
N ILE A 41 -8.38 -2.13 -7.90
CA ILE A 41 -7.80 -2.55 -9.16
C ILE A 41 -8.94 -3.07 -10.01
N LYS A 42 -9.10 -2.56 -11.22
CA LYS A 42 -10.13 -3.04 -12.14
C LYS A 42 -9.57 -3.34 -13.51
N ILE A 43 -10.09 -4.39 -14.13
CA ILE A 43 -9.98 -4.61 -15.57
C ILE A 43 -11.39 -4.62 -16.17
N ASN A 44 -11.64 -3.81 -17.20
CA ASN A 44 -12.95 -3.71 -17.86
C ASN A 44 -14.09 -3.54 -16.84
N ASP A 45 -13.93 -2.59 -15.92
CA ASP A 45 -14.85 -2.29 -14.81
C ASP A 45 -15.04 -3.38 -13.75
N THR A 46 -14.43 -4.56 -13.91
CA THR A 46 -14.49 -5.65 -12.94
C THR A 46 -13.39 -5.52 -11.91
N ASN A 47 -13.72 -5.56 -10.62
CA ASN A 47 -12.74 -5.53 -9.54
C ASN A 47 -11.87 -6.79 -9.54
N MET A 48 -10.56 -6.60 -9.46
CA MET A 48 -9.60 -7.67 -9.39
C MET A 48 -9.26 -7.99 -7.92
N LEU A 49 -9.28 -9.27 -7.57
CA LEU A 49 -8.63 -9.76 -6.38
C LEU A 49 -7.12 -9.60 -6.55
N SER A 50 -6.53 -8.79 -5.68
CA SER A 50 -5.12 -8.48 -5.69
C SER A 50 -4.55 -8.54 -4.28
N ARG A 51 -3.28 -8.90 -4.20
CA ARG A 51 -2.44 -8.73 -3.01
C ARG A 51 -1.70 -7.42 -3.15
N ILE A 52 -1.64 -6.65 -2.07
CA ILE A 52 -0.93 -5.38 -2.03
C ILE A 52 -0.01 -5.39 -0.83
N ASP A 53 1.27 -5.11 -1.10
CA ASP A 53 2.30 -4.90 -0.09
C ASP A 53 2.66 -3.41 -0.09
N VAL A 54 2.69 -2.76 1.08
CA VAL A 54 2.90 -1.31 1.17
C VAL A 54 4.11 -0.99 2.04
N GLU A 55 5.00 -0.13 1.53
CA GLU A 55 6.12 0.44 2.29
C GLU A 55 5.87 1.93 2.51
N HIS A 56 5.79 2.33 3.77
CA HIS A 56 5.78 3.72 4.18
C HIS A 56 7.19 4.15 4.54
N ARG A 57 7.69 5.18 3.85
CA ARG A 57 8.91 5.88 4.25
C ARG A 57 8.56 7.28 4.72
N ASP A 58 9.03 7.60 5.92
CA ASP A 58 9.17 8.96 6.42
C ASP A 58 10.66 9.31 6.57
N ILE A 59 10.95 10.56 6.91
CA ILE A 59 12.31 11.16 6.92
C ILE A 59 13.38 10.25 7.55
N PHE A 60 13.06 9.58 8.66
CA PHE A 60 14.00 8.74 9.42
C PHE A 60 13.57 7.29 9.58
N PHE A 61 12.37 6.91 9.10
CA PHE A 61 11.77 5.62 9.41
C PHE A 61 11.22 4.97 8.15
N VAL A 62 11.49 3.68 8.00
CA VAL A 62 10.87 2.81 7.00
C VAL A 62 10.00 1.82 7.76
N GLN A 63 8.75 1.69 7.35
CA GLN A 63 7.80 0.76 7.93
C GLN A 63 7.06 0.04 6.82
N HIS A 64 6.88 -1.27 6.98
CA HIS A 64 6.13 -2.10 6.06
C HIS A 64 4.74 -2.34 6.62
N ASP A 65 3.71 -1.91 5.90
CA ASP A 65 2.35 -2.39 6.11
C ASP A 65 2.26 -3.75 5.42
N GLY A 66 1.89 -4.78 6.19
CA GLY A 66 1.89 -6.17 5.70
C GLY A 66 1.01 -6.38 4.46
N SER A 67 1.04 -7.60 3.93
CA SER A 67 0.26 -7.95 2.73
C SER A 67 -1.24 -7.96 3.03
N PHE A 68 -2.04 -7.16 2.31
CA PHE A 68 -3.51 -7.24 2.38
C PHE A 68 -4.13 -7.60 1.03
N ARG A 69 -5.31 -8.25 1.08
CA ARG A 69 -6.10 -8.61 -0.11
C ARG A 69 -7.20 -7.57 -0.33
N THR A 70 -7.48 -7.28 -1.60
CA THR A 70 -8.49 -6.26 -1.96
C THR A 70 -9.95 -6.68 -1.79
N ASP A 71 -10.25 -7.94 -1.46
CA ASP A 71 -11.62 -8.40 -1.24
C ASP A 71 -11.73 -9.58 -0.24
N GLU A 72 -12.89 -9.65 0.43
CA GLU A 72 -13.32 -10.75 1.32
C GLU A 72 -14.08 -11.87 0.58
N THR A 73 -14.12 -11.84 -0.75
CA THR A 73 -14.92 -12.77 -1.55
C THR A 73 -14.21 -14.12 -1.75
N ASN A 74 -14.99 -15.21 -1.81
CA ASN A 74 -14.52 -16.59 -2.08
C ASN A 74 -14.05 -16.80 -3.55
N ILE A 75 -13.70 -15.72 -4.26
CA ILE A 75 -13.22 -15.79 -5.65
C ILE A 75 -11.73 -16.14 -5.58
N PHE A 76 -11.37 -17.32 -6.06
CA PHE A 76 -9.98 -17.79 -6.00
C PHE A 76 -9.12 -17.27 -7.17
N GLU A 77 -9.75 -16.87 -8.28
CA GLU A 77 -9.06 -16.41 -9.49
C GLU A 77 -9.87 -15.31 -10.21
N ASN A 78 -9.19 -14.29 -10.73
CA ASN A 78 -9.82 -13.31 -11.62
C ASN A 78 -9.99 -13.94 -12.99
N LYS A 79 -11.24 -14.16 -13.43
CA LYS A 79 -11.55 -14.68 -14.77
C LYS A 79 -12.17 -13.58 -15.61
N LEU A 80 -11.69 -13.43 -16.84
CA LEU A 80 -12.21 -12.47 -17.82
C LEU A 80 -12.31 -13.14 -19.18
N GLU A 81 -13.28 -12.70 -19.97
CA GLU A 81 -13.35 -13.08 -21.38
C GLU A 81 -12.29 -12.33 -22.20
N LEU A 82 -11.79 -12.97 -23.26
CA LEU A 82 -10.90 -12.29 -24.20
C LEU A 82 -11.71 -11.22 -24.95
N ASN A 83 -11.30 -9.97 -24.82
CA ASN A 83 -11.91 -8.83 -25.49
C ASN A 83 -10.84 -8.04 -26.25
N ASN A 84 -11.23 -7.41 -27.35
CA ASN A 84 -10.38 -6.52 -28.14
C ASN A 84 -10.00 -5.24 -27.37
N LYS A 85 -10.78 -4.90 -26.34
CA LYS A 85 -10.53 -3.77 -25.46
C LYS A 85 -10.36 -4.26 -24.02
N ILE A 86 -9.15 -4.11 -23.49
CA ILE A 86 -8.83 -4.46 -22.10
C ILE A 86 -8.23 -3.24 -21.41
N GLU A 87 -8.99 -2.63 -20.50
CA GLU A 87 -8.58 -1.44 -19.77
C GLU A 87 -8.31 -1.76 -18.30
N LEU A 88 -7.09 -1.47 -17.86
CA LEU A 88 -6.65 -1.55 -16.47
C LEU A 88 -6.75 -0.18 -15.81
N SER A 89 -7.34 -0.16 -14.61
CA SER A 89 -7.35 1.02 -13.75
C SER A 89 -6.93 0.66 -12.32
N ILE A 90 -6.18 1.59 -11.72
CA ILE A 90 -5.72 1.50 -10.33
C ILE A 90 -6.08 2.81 -9.65
N LEU A 91 -6.91 2.68 -8.63
CA LEU A 91 -7.40 3.79 -7.82
C LEU A 91 -6.91 3.57 -6.39
N GLU A 92 -6.41 4.64 -5.78
CA GLU A 92 -5.95 4.66 -4.40
C GLU A 92 -6.78 5.69 -3.64
N TYR A 93 -7.20 5.35 -2.42
CA TYR A 93 -8.03 6.19 -1.58
C TYR A 93 -7.50 6.24 -0.14
N GLU A 94 -7.41 7.44 0.41
CA GLU A 94 -7.28 7.63 1.85
C GLU A 94 -8.64 7.44 2.50
N VAL A 95 -8.66 6.78 3.65
CA VAL A 95 -9.89 6.46 4.39
C VAL A 95 -9.97 7.33 5.64
N TYR A 96 -11.12 7.99 5.82
CA TYR A 96 -11.39 8.88 6.93
C TYR A 96 -12.62 8.41 7.68
N ASN A 97 -12.60 8.50 9.01
CA ASN A 97 -13.81 8.26 9.81
C ASN A 97 -14.78 9.44 9.72
N GLN A 98 -15.98 9.27 10.26
CA GLN A 98 -17.02 10.31 10.32
C GLN A 98 -16.60 11.63 11.00
N TYR A 99 -15.50 11.64 11.74
CA TYR A 99 -14.95 12.83 12.40
C TYR A 99 -13.81 13.50 11.61
N GLY A 100 -13.52 13.02 10.39
CA GLY A 100 -12.43 13.52 9.55
C GLY A 100 -11.04 13.05 9.96
N ASN A 101 -10.92 12.09 10.88
CA ASN A 101 -9.62 11.51 11.24
C ASN A 101 -9.28 10.37 10.28
N ARG A 102 -8.06 10.39 9.74
CA ARG A 102 -7.55 9.34 8.86
C ARG A 102 -7.51 8.01 9.62
N LYS A 103 -7.93 6.93 8.96
CA LYS A 103 -7.96 5.56 9.48
C LYS A 103 -7.14 4.63 8.59
N ASN A 104 -6.61 3.58 9.19
CA ASN A 104 -6.05 2.45 8.47
C ASN A 104 -7.19 1.60 7.87
N TYR A 105 -7.14 1.33 6.56
CA TYR A 105 -8.11 0.48 5.89
C TYR A 105 -7.85 -1.00 6.19
N GLN A 106 -8.81 -1.66 6.85
CA GLN A 106 -8.75 -3.09 7.19
C GLN A 106 -9.88 -3.88 6.51
N GLY A 107 -10.11 -3.64 5.22
CA GLY A 107 -11.11 -4.36 4.41
C GLY A 107 -12.54 -3.78 4.48
N SER A 108 -13.01 -3.36 5.66
CA SER A 108 -14.30 -2.69 5.82
C SER A 108 -14.22 -1.44 6.71
N CYS A 109 -15.06 -0.45 6.44
CA CYS A 109 -15.10 0.80 7.19
C CYS A 109 -16.51 1.38 7.19
N ASN A 110 -17.21 1.26 8.32
CA ASN A 110 -18.55 1.81 8.51
C ASN A 110 -18.49 3.34 8.71
N ASN A 111 -19.36 4.07 8.02
CA ASN A 111 -19.44 5.53 8.06
C ASN A 111 -18.11 6.24 7.78
N CYS A 112 -17.38 5.73 6.78
CA CYS A 112 -16.10 6.30 6.36
C CYS A 112 -16.23 7.05 5.04
N THR A 113 -15.50 8.14 4.92
CA THR A 113 -15.32 8.87 3.67
C THR A 113 -14.01 8.46 3.01
N TYR A 114 -13.98 8.58 1.69
CA TYR A 114 -12.84 8.16 0.85
C TYR A 114 -12.40 9.35 0.02
N GLU A 115 -11.11 9.68 0.09
CA GLU A 115 -10.51 10.74 -0.72
C GLU A 115 -9.52 10.13 -1.71
N SER A 116 -9.65 10.46 -2.99
CA SER A 116 -8.80 9.91 -4.04
C SER A 116 -7.38 10.43 -3.92
N VAL A 117 -6.41 9.53 -4.00
CA VAL A 117 -5.00 9.85 -3.98
C VAL A 117 -4.48 9.95 -5.40
N ASN A 118 -3.74 11.02 -5.69
CA ASN A 118 -3.01 11.11 -6.95
C ASN A 118 -1.75 10.25 -6.86
N ILE A 119 -1.83 9.07 -7.48
CA ILE A 119 -0.70 8.16 -7.60
C ILE A 119 0.32 8.78 -8.55
N GLY A 120 1.54 8.98 -8.06
CA GLY A 120 2.63 9.59 -8.82
C GLY A 120 3.15 8.67 -9.92
N THR A 121 4.29 8.03 -9.68
CA THR A 121 4.90 7.14 -10.68
C THR A 121 4.32 5.74 -10.59
N LYS A 122 4.08 5.12 -11.74
CA LYS A 122 3.59 3.74 -11.86
C LYS A 122 4.44 2.99 -12.90
N THR A 123 4.91 1.80 -12.56
CA THR A 123 5.53 0.87 -13.49
C THR A 123 4.86 -0.49 -13.40
N MET A 124 4.95 -1.28 -14.46
CA MET A 124 4.25 -2.54 -14.59
C MET A 124 5.15 -3.60 -15.22
N MET A 125 5.04 -4.82 -14.72
CA MET A 125 5.55 -6.03 -15.35
C MET A 125 4.40 -7.02 -15.53
N VAL A 126 4.32 -7.64 -16.70
CA VAL A 126 3.34 -8.69 -17.01
C VAL A 126 4.08 -9.95 -17.44
N GLN A 127 3.70 -11.07 -16.84
CA GLN A 127 4.24 -12.38 -17.19
C GLN A 127 3.16 -13.30 -17.73
N ARG A 128 3.52 -14.11 -18.71
CA ARG A 128 2.71 -15.20 -19.27
C ARG A 128 3.60 -16.41 -19.50
N LEU A 129 3.13 -17.60 -19.11
CA LEU A 129 3.87 -18.86 -19.26
C LEU A 129 5.30 -18.79 -18.71
N GLY A 130 5.49 -18.11 -17.57
CA GLY A 130 6.79 -17.95 -16.93
C GLY A 130 7.76 -16.98 -17.62
N LYS A 131 7.34 -16.26 -18.67
CA LYS A 131 8.14 -15.26 -19.36
C LYS A 131 7.56 -13.87 -19.16
N ILE A 132 8.44 -12.88 -18.98
CA ILE A 132 8.06 -11.46 -19.00
C ILE A 132 7.70 -11.11 -20.44
N ILE A 133 6.44 -10.70 -20.65
CA ILE A 133 5.94 -10.24 -21.95
C ILE A 133 5.85 -8.72 -22.02
N TYR A 134 5.90 -8.05 -20.87
CA TYR A 134 5.91 -6.60 -20.75
C TYR A 134 6.64 -6.18 -19.48
N GLU A 135 7.49 -5.16 -19.56
CA GLU A 135 8.10 -4.49 -18.43
C GLU A 135 8.36 -3.02 -18.81
N GLY A 136 7.83 -2.08 -18.04
CA GLY A 136 7.99 -0.67 -18.35
C GLY A 136 7.07 0.26 -17.55
N GLU A 137 6.79 1.42 -18.15
CA GLU A 137 5.81 2.36 -17.61
C GLU A 137 4.41 1.72 -17.51
N TYR A 138 3.55 2.27 -16.66
CA TYR A 138 2.19 1.77 -16.57
C TYR A 138 1.39 2.05 -17.85
N GLU A 139 0.79 1.00 -18.41
CA GLU A 139 -0.13 1.09 -19.55
C GLU A 139 -1.55 0.75 -19.11
N SER A 140 -2.49 1.69 -19.28
CA SER A 140 -3.89 1.45 -18.95
C SER A 140 -4.60 0.60 -20.00
N ASN A 141 -4.12 0.60 -21.25
CA ASN A 141 -4.68 -0.22 -22.32
C ASN A 141 -3.84 -1.48 -22.49
N LEU A 142 -4.37 -2.62 -22.06
CA LEU A 142 -3.69 -3.90 -22.10
C LEU A 142 -3.93 -4.68 -23.40
N SER A 143 -4.68 -4.14 -24.37
CA SER A 143 -5.03 -4.87 -25.61
C SER A 143 -3.82 -5.36 -26.41
N ASN A 144 -2.68 -4.66 -26.33
CA ASN A 144 -1.44 -5.08 -27.00
C ASN A 144 -0.62 -6.08 -26.19
N ILE A 145 -0.90 -6.21 -24.88
CA ILE A 145 -0.18 -7.09 -23.95
C ILE A 145 -0.94 -8.41 -23.80
N ILE A 146 -2.27 -8.36 -23.72
CA ILE A 146 -3.16 -9.52 -23.65
C ILE A 146 -3.71 -9.77 -25.06
N THR A 147 -2.97 -10.53 -25.86
CA THR A 147 -3.34 -10.84 -27.25
C THR A 147 -3.99 -12.21 -27.40
N GLU A 148 -3.80 -13.09 -26.42
CA GLU A 148 -4.20 -14.49 -26.49
C GLU A 148 -4.86 -14.97 -25.18
N LYS A 149 -5.64 -16.04 -25.26
CA LYS A 149 -6.14 -16.74 -24.08
C LYS A 149 -4.98 -17.27 -23.23
N GLY A 150 -5.20 -17.35 -21.92
CA GLY A 150 -4.23 -17.88 -20.98
C GLY A 150 -4.18 -17.14 -19.64
N ARG A 151 -3.24 -17.56 -18.80
CA ARG A 151 -3.01 -16.96 -17.47
C ARG A 151 -1.91 -15.91 -17.54
N TYR A 152 -2.21 -14.73 -17.01
CA TYR A 152 -1.34 -13.57 -16.95
C TYR A 152 -1.11 -13.16 -15.48
N TYR A 153 0.13 -12.83 -15.16
CA TYR A 153 0.53 -12.38 -13.82
C TYR A 153 0.98 -10.92 -13.91
N PHE A 154 0.32 -10.07 -13.14
CA PHE A 154 0.58 -8.64 -13.09
C PHE A 154 1.33 -8.28 -11.82
N HIS A 155 2.37 -7.47 -11.99
CA HIS A 155 3.13 -6.85 -10.92
C HIS A 155 3.17 -5.36 -11.20
N ILE A 156 2.61 -4.55 -10.31
CA ILE A 156 2.51 -3.11 -10.52
C ILE A 156 3.10 -2.40 -9.32
N TYR A 157 4.05 -1.53 -9.59
CA TYR A 157 4.78 -0.76 -8.61
C TYR A 157 4.27 0.68 -8.66
N THR A 158 3.80 1.20 -7.54
CA THR A 158 3.40 2.59 -7.43
C THR A 158 4.25 3.32 -6.40
N LYS A 159 4.45 4.61 -6.62
CA LYS A 159 5.07 5.50 -5.63
C LYS A 159 4.29 6.81 -5.54
N THR A 160 3.77 7.07 -4.36
CA THR A 160 2.98 8.25 -4.04
C THR A 160 3.76 9.12 -3.05
N LYS A 161 3.96 10.40 -3.38
CA LYS A 161 4.62 11.34 -2.47
C LYS A 161 3.73 11.62 -1.26
N LYS A 162 4.29 11.60 -0.06
CA LYS A 162 3.58 11.92 1.18
C LYS A 162 4.13 13.22 1.75
N GLY A 163 3.25 14.22 1.93
CA GLY A 163 3.62 15.52 2.47
C GLY A 163 4.56 16.35 1.58
N PHE A 164 5.17 17.39 2.17
CA PHE A 164 5.95 18.37 1.43
C PHE A 164 7.36 17.87 1.06
N LEU A 165 7.97 17.07 1.92
CA LEU A 165 9.36 16.62 1.76
C LEU A 165 9.47 15.51 0.69
N PRO A 166 10.52 15.53 -0.14
CA PRO A 166 10.71 14.54 -1.21
C PRO A 166 11.03 13.12 -0.70
N THR A 167 11.47 13.00 0.55
CA THR A 167 11.87 11.73 1.17
C THR A 167 10.72 10.97 1.82
N SER A 168 9.56 11.60 2.03
CA SER A 168 8.37 10.92 2.54
C SER A 168 7.50 10.45 1.39
N TYR A 169 7.29 9.14 1.32
CA TYR A 169 6.54 8.50 0.23
C TYR A 169 5.91 7.19 0.70
N ILE A 170 4.93 6.75 -0.06
CA ILE A 170 4.31 5.43 0.01
C ILE A 170 4.71 4.69 -1.25
N LYS A 171 5.25 3.48 -1.12
CA LYS A 171 5.38 2.54 -2.24
C LYS A 171 4.35 1.44 -2.06
N SER A 172 3.76 1.01 -3.16
CA SER A 172 2.86 -0.15 -3.15
C SER A 172 3.24 -1.11 -4.27
N ASP A 173 3.33 -2.38 -3.91
CA ASP A 173 3.53 -3.49 -4.83
C ASP A 173 2.20 -4.25 -4.93
N ILE A 174 1.58 -4.19 -6.11
CA ILE A 174 0.27 -4.76 -6.40
C ILE A 174 0.48 -6.00 -7.26
N HIS A 175 -0.02 -7.13 -6.78
CA HIS A 175 0.10 -8.44 -7.41
C HIS A 175 -1.28 -9.04 -7.65
N PHE A 176 -1.55 -9.43 -8.89
CA PHE A 176 -2.76 -10.17 -9.22
C PHE A 176 -2.56 -11.07 -10.44
N THR A 177 -3.37 -12.12 -10.50
CA THR A 177 -3.39 -13.07 -11.62
C THR A 177 -4.72 -12.97 -12.32
N VAL A 178 -4.69 -13.04 -13.65
CA VAL A 178 -5.89 -12.98 -14.50
C VAL A 178 -5.89 -14.17 -15.46
N LEU A 179 -7.00 -14.88 -15.52
CA LEU A 179 -7.29 -15.92 -16.48
C LEU A 179 -8.14 -15.33 -17.60
N ILE A 180 -7.60 -15.35 -18.83
CA ILE A 180 -8.27 -14.82 -20.02
C ILE A 180 -8.83 -15.97 -20.86
N GLY A 181 -10.17 -16.02 -20.95
CA GLY A 181 -10.93 -17.08 -21.60
C GLY A 181 -10.99 -18.38 -20.78
N ASP A 182 -11.79 -19.33 -21.27
CA ASP A 182 -11.79 -20.70 -20.74
C ASP A 182 -10.48 -21.39 -21.14
N ILE A 183 -9.74 -21.85 -20.14
CA ILE A 183 -8.67 -22.83 -20.34
C ILE A 183 -9.31 -24.17 -20.08
N ASP A 184 -9.46 -24.99 -21.12
CA ASP A 184 -9.71 -26.41 -20.95
C ASP A 184 -8.49 -26.98 -20.20
N GLU A 185 -8.68 -27.40 -18.94
CA GLU A 185 -7.67 -28.10 -18.15
C GLU A 185 -7.30 -29.46 -18.75
#